data_AF-A0A919ZXQ7-F1
#
_entry.id   AF-A0A919ZXQ7-F1
#
_cell.length_a   1.000
_cell.length_b   1.000
_cell.length_c   1.000
_cell.angle_alpha   90.00
_cell.angle_beta   90.00
_cell.angle_gamma   90.00
#
_symmetry.space_group_name_H-M   'P 1'
#
loop_
_entity.id
_entity.type
_entity.pdbx_description
1 polymer ?
#
loop_
_entity_poly.entity_id
_entity_poly.type
_entity_poly.pdbx_seq_one_letter_code
_entity_poly.pdbx_strand_id
1 'polypeptide(L)' 'MNFELSEEQRAIQDMARAFAEEHFLPNASEWDQKEIFPASELRSSG' A
#
# COMPACT_ATOMS: atom_id res chain seq x y z
N MET A 1 12.68 -16.83 19.76
CA MET A 1 11.67 -16.63 18.68
C MET A 1 12.36 -15.79 17.61
N ASN A 2 12.24 -16.17 16.34
CA ASN A 2 12.76 -15.36 15.24
C ASN A 2 11.61 -14.48 14.70
N PHE A 3 11.80 -13.17 14.69
CA PHE A 3 10.80 -12.17 14.29
C PHE A 3 11.13 -11.52 12.94
N GLU A 4 12.20 -11.95 12.29
CA GLU A 4 12.59 -11.44 10.98
C GLU A 4 11.68 -12.02 9.89
N LEU A 5 11.37 -11.18 8.91
CA LEU A 5 10.70 -11.62 7.69
C LEU A 5 11.64 -12.49 6.86
N SER A 6 11.09 -13.49 6.18
CA SER A 6 11.81 -14.17 5.10
C SER A 6 12.08 -13.19 3.95
N GLU A 7 13.03 -13.53 3.08
CA GLU A 7 13.33 -12.75 1.87
C GLU A 7 12.09 -12.57 0.98
N GLU A 8 11.29 -13.62 0.82
CA GLU A 8 10.02 -13.58 0.09
C GLU A 8 9.03 -12.59 0.73
N GLN A 9 8.86 -12.66 2.05
CA GLN A 9 7.98 -11.74 2.78
C GLN A 9 8.47 -10.29 2.68
N ARG A 10 9.79 -10.09 2.66
CA ARG A 10 10.41 -8.78 2.48
C ARG A 10 10.11 -8.22 1.09
N ALA A 11 10.26 -9.05 0.06
CA ALA A 11 9.94 -8.69 -1.32
C ALA A 11 8.46 -8.31 -1.50
N ILE A 12 7.54 -9.07 -0.92
CA ILE A 12 6.10 -8.74 -0.94
C ILE A 12 5.84 -7.40 -0.24
N GLN A 13 6.46 -7.17 0.91
CA GLN A 13 6.31 -5.91 1.64
C GLN A 13 6.89 -4.72 0.85
N ASP A 14 8.01 -4.90 0.12
CA ASP A 14 8.56 -3.86 -0.75
C ASP A 14 7.66 -3.54 -1.93
N MET A 15 7.09 -4.56 -2.59
CA MET A 15 6.11 -4.36 -3.66
C MET A 15 4.88 -3.59 -3.15
N ALA A 16 4.33 -3.98 -2.00
CA ALA A 16 3.19 -3.29 -1.41
C ALA A 16 3.51 -1.84 -1.03
N ARG A 17 4.73 -1.57 -0.53
CA ARG A 17 5.19 -0.22 -0.20
C ARG A 17 5.28 0.66 -1.45
N ALA A 18 5.94 0.18 -2.50
CA ALA A 18 6.09 0.93 -3.74
C ALA A 18 4.72 1.28 -4.35
N PHE A 19 3.80 0.32 -4.38
CA PHE A 19 2.44 0.56 -4.86
C PHE A 19 1.70 1.64 -4.04
N ALA A 20 1.80 1.59 -2.71
CA ALA A 20 1.18 2.59 -1.86
C ALA A 20 1.80 3.99 -2.05
N GLU A 21 3.13 4.07 -2.22
CA GLU A 21 3.84 5.32 -2.47
C GLU A 21 3.42 5.97 -3.80
N GLU A 22 3.22 5.16 -4.84
CA GLU A 22 2.85 5.64 -6.18
C GLU A 22 1.36 5.95 -6.32
N HIS A 23 0.48 5.13 -5.76
CA HIS A 23 -0.96 5.22 -6.02
C HIS A 23 -1.78 5.84 -4.88
N PHE A 24 -1.34 5.68 -3.62
CA PHE A 24 -2.12 6.09 -2.45
C PHE A 24 -1.59 7.40 -1.87
N LEU A 25 -0.26 7.50 -1.68
CA LEU A 25 0.38 8.66 -1.05
C LEU A 25 0.01 10.02 -1.67
N PRO A 26 -0.09 10.17 -3.00
CA PRO A 26 -0.44 11.45 -3.62
C PRO A 26 -1.82 11.97 -3.22
N ASN A 27 -2.77 11.07 -2.95
CA ASN A 27 -4.17 11.41 -2.71
C ASN A 27 -4.61 11.18 -1.25
N ALA A 28 -3.76 10.55 -0.43
CA ALA A 28 -4.11 10.08 0.91
C ALA A 28 -4.69 11.18 1.82
N SER A 29 -4.09 12.38 1.80
CA SER A 29 -4.57 13.50 2.64
C SER A 29 -5.94 14.01 2.19
N GLU A 30 -6.22 14.05 0.89
CA GLU A 30 -7.52 14.44 0.37
C GLU A 30 -8.58 13.39 0.69
N TRP A 31 -8.24 12.12 0.50
CA TRP A 31 -9.16 11.02 0.77
C TRP A 31 -9.54 10.93 2.25
N ASP A 32 -8.58 11.13 3.15
CA ASP A 32 -8.83 11.18 4.60
C ASP A 32 -9.79 12.34 4.95
N GLN A 33 -9.50 13.56 4.48
CA GLN A 33 -10.33 14.74 4.74
C GLN A 33 -11.76 14.63 4.20
N LYS A 34 -11.94 13.92 3.09
CA LYS A 34 -13.23 13.78 2.39
C LYS A 34 -13.93 12.45 2.67
N GLU A 35 -13.38 11.62 3.56
CA GLU A 35 -13.88 10.28 3.87
C GLU A 35 -14.05 9.40 2.61
N ILE A 36 -13.11 9.50 1.67
CA ILE A 36 -13.15 8.76 0.40
C ILE A 36 -12.51 7.39 0.58
N PHE A 37 -13.24 6.34 0.20
CA PHE A 37 -12.72 4.98 0.08
C PHE A 37 -12.21 4.71 -1.36
N PRO A 38 -10.89 4.53 -1.58
CA PRO A 38 -10.29 4.41 -2.92
C PRO A 38 -10.45 2.99 -3.52
N ALA A 39 -11.68 2.61 -3.83
CA ALA A 39 -12.01 1.27 -4.33
C ALA A 39 -11.43 0.98 -5.72
N SER A 40 -11.20 2.00 -6.55
CA SER A 40 -10.58 1.86 -7.88
C SER A 40 -9.11 1.47 -7.77
N GLU A 41 -8.39 2.12 -6.89
CA GLU A 41 -6.95 1.96 -6.67
C GLU A 41 -6.67 0.65 -5.94
N LEU A 42 -7.54 0.24 -5.01
CA LEU A 42 -7.45 -1.09 -4.40
C LEU A 42 -7.66 -2.23 -5.41
N ARG A 43 -8.41 -2.00 -6.50
CA ARG A 43 -8.60 -3.02 -7.55
C ARG A 43 -7.45 -3.06 -8.54
N SER A 44 -6.69 -1.97 -8.70
CA SER A 44 -5.52 -1.95 -9.56
C SER A 44 -4.28 -2.60 -8.94
N SER A 45 -4.33 -2.95 -7.65
CA SER A 45 -3.24 -3.65 -6.94
C SER A 45 -3.25 -5.18 -7.13
N GLY A 46 -4.14 -5.70 -7.98
CA GLY A 46 -4.42 -7.14 -8.15
C GLY A 46 -3.71 -7.76 -9.34
#